data_AF-A0A7H8IUZ9-F1
#
_entry.id   AF-A0A7H8IUZ9-F1
#
_cell.length_a   1.000
_cell.length_b   1.000
_cell.length_c   1.000
_cell.angle_alpha   90.00
_cell.angle_beta   90.00
_cell.angle_gamma   90.00
#
_symmetry.space_group_name_H-M   'P 1'
#
loop_
_entity.id
_entity.type
_entity.pdbx_description
1 polymer ?
#
loop_
_entity_poly.entity_id
_entity_poly.type
_entity_poly.pdbx_seq_one_letter_code
_entity_poly.pdbx_strand_id
1 'polypeptide(L)'
;MRTVLVTGTGGAGRTTVAAATALAAAREGRRTLLLTADRDGTPETLLGIGALRPAPGRTAERLPWSVPVEVTPGLWAARIVTDHWFRDELTALQERGRGVLDMLGAAPLDGEELTALPGMESFALLRALRTARAAPPGAGWDLLVVDMPPAPETIGVLALPGQLRRYLRRLLPAERQAARALRPMLAQLAGVPMPAQKLYETAERWERELAAVQGVIESEATTVALVVDPGPLADRALRTARAGLALHGCRVEAVIANRLLPTGTADPWLAALSGQQQTALKELYEQGAPDVPVRELPHLGRDPQGVGDQPAPGTEGAEGPRPAAEAARPAGLAALAGAVGAPQPRPDRPAADPWTVEDRLADDGVLLWRLPLPGADRDALALVRRGDELIVTVGPFHRVLPLPSALRRCTVSGAGLRDGWLQVRFTPDPDLWPKRP
;
A
#
# COMPACT_ATOMS: atom_id res chain seq x y z
N MET A 1 14.21 9.71 -3.31
CA MET A 1 12.96 9.72 -2.52
C MET A 1 12.71 8.35 -1.88
N ARG A 2 12.29 8.34 -0.62
CA ARG A 2 11.77 7.20 0.14
C ARG A 2 10.25 7.31 0.24
N THR A 3 9.51 6.22 0.23
CA THR A 3 8.04 6.20 0.40
C THR A 3 7.67 5.30 1.57
N VAL A 4 6.87 5.81 2.50
CA VAL A 4 6.32 5.05 3.63
C VAL A 4 4.81 5.13 3.57
N LEU A 5 4.18 3.96 3.42
CA LEU A 5 2.74 3.80 3.40
C LEU A 5 2.28 3.47 4.83
N VAL A 6 1.51 4.36 5.46
CA VAL A 6 1.02 4.16 6.82
C VAL A 6 -0.39 3.59 6.75
N THR A 7 -0.53 2.34 7.15
CA THR A 7 -1.81 1.62 7.18
C THR A 7 -1.95 0.82 8.47
N GLY A 8 -3.07 0.16 8.71
CA GLY A 8 -3.34 -0.47 9.99
C GLY A 8 -4.78 -0.92 10.17
N THR A 9 -5.13 -1.34 11.38
CA THR A 9 -6.52 -1.64 11.71
C THR A 9 -7.39 -0.37 11.70
N GLY A 10 -8.67 -0.52 11.40
CA GLY A 10 -9.62 0.60 11.43
C GLY A 10 -9.64 1.23 12.83
N GLY A 11 -9.58 2.56 12.91
CA GLY A 11 -9.60 3.29 14.17
C GLY A 11 -8.28 3.34 14.96
N ALA A 12 -7.21 2.68 14.53
CA ALA A 12 -5.92 2.62 15.27
C ALA A 12 -5.11 3.94 15.29
N GLY A 13 -5.65 5.05 14.77
CA GLY A 13 -4.96 6.34 14.73
C GLY A 13 -3.90 6.45 13.62
N ARG A 14 -4.15 5.83 12.46
CA ARG A 14 -3.23 5.79 11.30
C ARG A 14 -2.83 7.19 10.83
N THR A 15 -3.79 8.09 10.68
CA THR A 15 -3.56 9.49 10.28
C THR A 15 -2.67 10.23 11.27
N THR A 16 -2.88 10.03 12.58
CA THR A 16 -2.00 10.57 13.63
C THR A 16 -0.59 10.06 13.48
N VAL A 17 -0.43 8.75 13.28
CA VAL A 17 0.89 8.13 13.11
C VAL A 17 1.57 8.60 11.82
N ALA A 18 0.82 8.76 10.73
CA ALA A 18 1.35 9.30 9.47
C ALA A 18 1.85 10.74 9.65
N ALA A 19 1.07 11.59 10.31
CA ALA A 19 1.47 12.96 10.62
C ALA A 19 2.69 13.01 11.56
N ALA A 20 2.73 12.18 12.60
CA ALA A 20 3.86 12.07 13.53
C ALA A 20 5.14 11.59 12.83
N THR A 21 5.01 10.59 11.94
CA THR A 21 6.13 10.05 11.14
C THR A 21 6.69 11.11 10.20
N ALA A 22 5.82 11.89 9.56
CA ALA A 22 6.22 12.96 8.67
C ALA A 22 6.91 14.11 9.42
N LEU A 23 6.39 14.48 10.60
CA LEU A 23 6.98 15.47 11.48
C LEU A 23 8.35 15.04 12.01
N ALA A 24 8.49 13.77 12.42
CA ALA A 24 9.77 13.21 12.88
C ALA A 24 10.84 13.32 11.80
N ALA A 25 10.50 12.96 10.56
CA ALA A 25 11.40 13.04 9.42
C ALA A 25 11.81 14.48 9.06
N ALA A 26 10.87 15.42 9.13
CA ALA A 26 11.17 16.84 8.88
C ALA A 26 12.10 17.42 9.95
N ARG A 27 11.94 17.01 11.22
CA ARG A 27 12.85 17.39 12.32
C ARG A 27 14.27 16.86 12.15
N GLU A 28 14.44 15.76 11.42
CA GLU A 28 15.75 15.24 11.00
C GLU A 28 16.30 15.91 9.72
N GLY A 29 15.64 16.96 9.22
CA GLY A 29 16.10 17.76 8.07
C GLY A 29 15.69 17.19 6.70
N ARG A 30 14.82 16.18 6.64
CA ARG A 30 14.35 15.62 5.35
C ARG A 30 13.19 16.41 4.79
N ARG A 31 13.25 16.79 3.52
CA ARG A 31 12.09 17.40 2.83
C ARG A 31 11.00 16.35 2.68
N THR A 32 9.91 16.52 3.41
CA THR A 32 8.90 15.48 3.61
C THR A 32 7.54 15.95 3.09
N LEU A 33 6.91 15.15 2.25
CA LEU A 33 5.50 15.32 1.87
C LEU A 33 4.63 14.28 2.57
N LEU A 34 3.65 14.74 3.33
CA LEU A 34 2.52 13.94 3.80
C LEU A 34 1.37 14.03 2.79
N LEU A 35 1.04 12.90 2.18
CA LEU A 35 -0.17 12.73 1.38
C LEU A 35 -1.25 12.02 2.19
N THR A 36 -2.47 12.55 2.14
CA THR A 36 -3.62 11.94 2.82
C THR A 36 -4.80 11.77 1.87
N ALA A 37 -5.49 10.64 2.03
CA ALA A 37 -6.79 10.37 1.42
C ALA A 37 -7.96 10.67 2.38
N ASP A 38 -7.69 11.11 3.61
CA ASP A 38 -8.71 11.53 4.58
C ASP A 38 -9.53 12.69 4.02
N ARG A 39 -10.86 12.54 4.03
CA ARG A 39 -11.79 13.57 3.56
C ARG A 39 -12.32 14.42 4.71
N ASP A 40 -12.18 13.96 5.94
CA ASP A 40 -12.89 14.46 7.12
C ASP A 40 -12.20 15.67 7.78
N GLY A 41 -10.99 16.03 7.34
CA GLY A 41 -10.28 17.18 7.89
C GLY A 41 -9.38 16.81 9.08
N THR A 42 -9.25 15.52 9.38
CA THR A 42 -8.43 15.01 10.47
C THR A 42 -6.98 15.51 10.36
N PRO A 43 -6.30 15.41 9.19
CA PRO A 43 -4.93 15.90 9.04
C PRO A 43 -4.79 17.40 9.34
N GLU A 44 -5.73 18.22 8.90
CA GLU A 44 -5.70 19.67 9.12
C GLU A 44 -5.76 20.02 10.60
N THR A 45 -6.67 19.38 11.35
CA THR A 45 -6.76 19.56 12.80
C THR A 45 -5.50 19.07 13.51
N LEU A 46 -4.97 17.90 13.14
CA LEU A 46 -3.75 17.34 13.75
C LEU A 46 -2.54 18.26 13.54
N LEU A 47 -2.39 18.81 12.32
CA LEU A 47 -1.26 19.65 11.94
C LEU A 47 -1.44 21.13 12.33
N GLY A 48 -2.66 21.55 12.67
CA GLY A 48 -2.98 22.94 12.98
C GLY A 48 -2.95 23.86 11.75
N ILE A 49 -3.33 23.35 10.58
CA ILE A 49 -3.32 24.07 9.31
C ILE A 49 -4.73 24.36 8.79
N GLY A 50 -4.84 25.31 7.86
CA GLY A 50 -6.07 25.53 7.12
C GLY A 50 -6.43 24.38 6.17
N ALA A 51 -7.64 24.42 5.62
CA ALA A 51 -8.15 23.40 4.71
C ALA A 51 -7.20 23.14 3.53
N LEU A 52 -6.87 21.86 3.27
CA LEU A 52 -6.10 21.45 2.11
C LEU A 52 -6.96 21.51 0.85
N ARG A 53 -7.02 22.70 0.25
CA ARG A 53 -7.89 22.99 -0.89
C ARG A 53 -7.27 22.55 -2.22
N PRO A 54 -8.05 21.94 -3.12
CA PRO A 54 -7.64 21.77 -4.51
C PRO A 54 -7.20 23.12 -5.10
N ALA A 55 -6.18 23.12 -5.95
CA ALA A 55 -5.77 24.35 -6.64
C ALA A 55 -6.96 24.98 -7.37
N PRO A 56 -7.18 26.31 -7.35
CA PRO A 56 -8.19 26.94 -8.20
C PRO A 56 -7.78 26.92 -9.69
N GLY A 57 -8.68 26.61 -10.61
CA GLY A 57 -8.44 26.57 -12.07
C GLY A 57 -9.03 25.34 -12.81
N ARG A 58 -9.29 25.47 -14.12
CA ARG A 58 -9.60 24.37 -15.04
C ARG A 58 -8.32 24.01 -15.81
N THR A 59 -8.08 22.71 -16.07
CA THR A 59 -7.10 22.10 -17.04
C THR A 59 -5.78 21.46 -16.54
N ALA A 60 -5.63 20.19 -16.94
CA ALA A 60 -4.49 19.42 -17.47
C ALA A 60 -3.09 19.37 -16.80
N GLU A 61 -2.65 20.37 -16.03
CA GLU A 61 -1.32 20.38 -15.38
C GLU A 61 -1.37 20.07 -13.88
N ARG A 62 -2.52 19.56 -13.41
CA ARG A 62 -2.81 19.42 -11.99
C ARG A 62 -2.14 18.19 -11.40
N LEU A 63 -1.38 18.43 -10.33
CA LEU A 63 -0.98 17.41 -9.39
C LEU A 63 -2.23 16.65 -8.91
N PRO A 64 -2.17 15.33 -8.68
CA PRO A 64 -3.30 14.53 -8.20
C PRO A 64 -3.65 14.81 -6.71
N TRP A 65 -3.18 15.93 -6.17
CA TRP A 65 -3.40 16.39 -4.81
C TRP A 65 -3.54 17.92 -4.75
N SER A 66 -4.05 18.43 -3.62
CA SER A 66 -4.16 19.86 -3.30
C SER A 66 -2.81 20.57 -3.40
N VAL A 67 -2.78 21.90 -3.54
CA VAL A 67 -1.49 22.62 -3.46
C VAL A 67 -0.79 22.26 -2.13
N PRO A 68 0.45 21.74 -2.15
CA PRO A 68 1.14 21.38 -0.92
C PRO A 68 1.30 22.59 -0.01
N VAL A 69 0.87 22.47 1.25
CA VAL A 69 0.99 23.50 2.27
C VAL A 69 2.18 23.15 3.15
N GLU A 70 3.12 24.08 3.31
CA GLU A 70 4.20 23.94 4.28
C GLU A 70 3.64 24.10 5.70
N VAL A 71 3.80 23.07 6.52
CA VAL A 71 3.29 23.02 7.90
C VAL A 71 4.32 23.58 8.87
N THR A 72 5.56 23.17 8.69
CA THR A 72 6.75 23.58 9.45
C THR A 72 7.96 23.39 8.53
N PRO A 73 9.12 24.04 8.76
CA PRO A 73 10.26 23.90 7.86
C PRO A 73 10.60 22.43 7.58
N GLY A 74 10.56 22.04 6.31
CA GLY A 74 10.84 20.66 5.89
C GLY A 74 9.64 19.70 5.82
N LEU A 75 8.44 20.10 6.27
CA LEU A 75 7.21 19.30 6.18
C LEU A 75 6.13 20.00 5.37
N TRP A 76 5.66 19.32 4.34
CA TRP A 76 4.51 19.72 3.53
C TRP A 76 3.38 18.71 3.64
N ALA A 77 2.14 19.18 3.60
CA ALA A 77 0.95 18.35 3.58
C ALA A 77 0.11 18.63 2.33
N ALA A 78 -0.44 17.58 1.72
CA ALA A 78 -1.40 17.69 0.63
C ALA A 78 -2.43 16.56 0.68
N ARG A 79 -3.63 16.85 0.18
CA ARG A 79 -4.77 15.93 0.13
C ARG A 79 -4.97 15.42 -1.28
N ILE A 80 -5.15 14.11 -1.44
CA ILE A 80 -5.44 13.48 -2.73
C ILE A 80 -6.81 13.96 -3.23
N VAL A 81 -6.88 14.37 -4.49
CA VAL A 81 -8.11 14.89 -5.10
C VAL A 81 -8.76 13.81 -5.96
N THR A 82 -9.83 13.20 -5.47
CA THR A 82 -10.54 12.10 -6.17
C THR A 82 -11.51 12.62 -7.22
N ASP A 83 -12.35 13.59 -6.88
CA ASP A 83 -13.52 13.96 -7.71
C ASP A 83 -13.11 14.59 -9.04
N HIS A 84 -12.15 15.51 -9.02
CA HIS A 84 -11.66 16.14 -10.25
C HIS A 84 -10.88 15.17 -11.14
N TRP A 85 -10.14 14.22 -10.55
CA TRP A 85 -9.44 13.22 -11.34
C TRP A 85 -10.41 12.34 -12.14
N PHE A 86 -11.50 11.89 -11.51
CA PHE A 86 -12.52 11.11 -12.19
C PHE A 86 -13.17 11.88 -13.35
N ARG A 87 -13.54 13.14 -13.09
CA ARG A 87 -14.13 14.04 -14.08
C ARG A 87 -13.22 14.21 -15.30
N ASP A 88 -11.95 14.52 -15.07
CA ASP A 88 -10.98 14.75 -16.14
C ASP A 88 -10.75 13.46 -16.96
N GLU A 89 -10.62 12.31 -16.31
CA GLU A 89 -10.34 11.04 -17.01
C GLU A 89 -11.55 10.57 -17.82
N LEU A 90 -12.77 10.69 -17.28
CA LEU A 90 -13.99 10.30 -17.97
C LEU A 90 -14.33 11.26 -19.11
N THR A 91 -14.13 12.57 -18.92
CA THR A 91 -14.24 13.57 -20.00
C THR A 91 -13.25 13.26 -21.13
N ALA A 92 -12.00 12.96 -20.80
CA ALA A 92 -10.99 12.58 -21.79
C ALA A 92 -11.34 11.26 -22.50
N LEU A 93 -11.97 10.31 -21.80
CA LEU A 93 -12.46 9.07 -22.41
C LEU A 93 -13.61 9.33 -23.39
N GLN A 94 -14.57 10.19 -23.03
CA GLN A 94 -15.67 10.60 -23.91
C GLN A 94 -15.15 11.26 -25.18
N GLU A 95 -14.20 12.19 -25.07
CA GLU A 95 -13.58 12.84 -26.23
C GLU A 95 -12.87 11.84 -27.16
N ARG A 96 -12.14 10.86 -26.59
CA ARG A 96 -11.49 9.80 -27.37
C ARG A 96 -12.48 8.83 -28.03
N GLY A 97 -13.65 8.67 -27.43
CA GLY A 97 -14.73 7.77 -27.81
C GLY A 97 -15.87 8.44 -28.60
N ARG A 98 -15.76 9.73 -28.92
CA ARG A 98 -16.83 10.56 -29.49
C ARG A 98 -17.47 9.93 -30.72
N GLY A 99 -16.67 9.42 -31.66
CA GLY A 99 -17.21 8.76 -32.85
C GLY A 99 -18.03 7.49 -32.58
N VAL A 100 -17.79 6.77 -31.48
CA VAL A 100 -18.61 5.62 -31.06
C VAL A 100 -19.86 6.11 -30.32
N LEU A 101 -19.73 7.13 -29.48
CA LEU A 101 -20.86 7.75 -28.76
C LEU A 101 -21.86 8.35 -29.75
N ASP A 102 -21.38 9.08 -30.76
CA ASP A 102 -22.19 9.66 -31.83
C ASP A 102 -22.94 8.57 -32.61
N MET A 103 -22.27 7.46 -32.92
CA MET A 103 -22.89 6.31 -33.60
C MET A 103 -23.99 5.64 -32.75
N LEU A 104 -23.87 5.67 -31.43
CA LEU A 104 -24.83 5.13 -30.48
C LEU A 104 -25.91 6.15 -30.06
N GLY A 105 -25.85 7.38 -30.56
CA GLY A 105 -26.77 8.47 -30.18
C GLY A 105 -26.62 8.91 -28.72
N ALA A 106 -25.47 8.65 -28.09
CA ALA A 106 -25.22 8.98 -26.70
C ALA A 106 -24.85 10.47 -26.55
N ALA A 107 -25.54 11.18 -25.66
CA ALA A 107 -25.17 12.55 -25.29
C ALA A 107 -23.94 12.51 -24.35
N PRO A 108 -22.91 13.33 -24.58
CA PRO A 108 -21.80 13.46 -23.66
C PRO A 108 -22.29 14.08 -22.33
N LEU A 109 -21.82 13.54 -21.22
CA LEU A 109 -22.03 14.10 -19.89
C LEU A 109 -21.11 15.30 -19.67
N ASP A 110 -21.64 16.35 -19.04
CA ASP A 110 -20.85 17.50 -18.63
C ASP A 110 -19.97 17.14 -17.41
N GLY A 111 -18.76 17.70 -17.34
CA GLY A 111 -17.82 17.42 -16.25
C GLY A 111 -18.36 17.78 -14.85
N GLU A 112 -19.37 18.63 -14.76
CA GLU A 112 -20.04 19.00 -13.50
C GLU A 112 -21.13 18.00 -13.08
N GLU A 113 -21.72 17.28 -14.05
CA GLU A 113 -22.70 16.20 -13.81
C GLU A 113 -22.02 14.92 -13.30
N LEU A 114 -20.72 14.78 -13.60
CA LEU A 114 -19.92 13.64 -13.19
C LEU A 114 -19.66 13.66 -11.68
N THR A 115 -20.18 12.64 -11.00
CA THR A 115 -19.93 12.33 -9.58
C THR A 115 -18.93 11.19 -9.47
N ALA A 116 -18.00 11.27 -8.52
CA ALA A 116 -17.01 10.23 -8.31
C ALA A 116 -17.70 8.88 -8.01
N LEU A 117 -17.32 7.85 -8.76
CA LEU A 117 -17.83 6.50 -8.54
C LEU A 117 -17.13 5.85 -7.32
N PRO A 118 -17.82 4.92 -6.64
CA PRO A 118 -17.18 4.10 -5.60
C PRO A 118 -15.92 3.40 -6.15
N GLY A 119 -14.80 3.53 -5.43
CA GLY A 119 -13.53 2.90 -5.77
C GLY A 119 -12.57 3.79 -6.57
N MET A 120 -13.00 4.96 -7.03
CA MET A 120 -12.11 5.91 -7.73
C MET A 120 -11.00 6.46 -6.83
N GLU A 121 -11.20 6.45 -5.51
CA GLU A 121 -10.21 6.81 -4.49
C GLU A 121 -8.94 5.96 -4.63
N SER A 122 -9.11 4.68 -4.95
CA SER A 122 -7.98 3.74 -5.12
C SER A 122 -7.11 4.16 -6.29
N PHE A 123 -7.72 4.54 -7.41
CA PHE A 123 -6.99 4.97 -8.60
C PHE A 123 -6.35 6.36 -8.41
N ALA A 124 -7.05 7.28 -7.75
CA ALA A 124 -6.50 8.59 -7.40
C ALA A 124 -5.26 8.44 -6.52
N LEU A 125 -5.29 7.54 -5.53
CA LEU A 125 -4.15 7.21 -4.67
C LEU A 125 -2.99 6.61 -5.48
N LEU A 126 -3.25 5.64 -6.35
CA LEU A 126 -2.20 5.04 -7.20
C LEU A 126 -1.55 6.07 -8.14
N ARG A 127 -2.35 6.96 -8.73
CA ARG A 127 -1.84 8.08 -9.54
C ARG A 127 -1.01 9.03 -8.69
N ALA A 128 -1.45 9.36 -7.48
CA ALA A 128 -0.67 10.16 -6.55
C ALA A 128 0.69 9.52 -6.25
N LEU A 129 0.73 8.24 -5.86
CA LEU A 129 2.00 7.53 -5.63
C LEU A 129 2.95 7.63 -6.84
N ARG A 130 2.42 7.40 -8.05
CA ARG A 130 3.19 7.46 -9.29
C ARG A 130 3.72 8.86 -9.59
N THR A 131 2.88 9.89 -9.47
CA THR A 131 3.25 11.29 -9.74
C THR A 131 4.28 11.77 -8.73
N ALA A 132 4.14 11.44 -7.45
CA ALA A 132 5.09 11.85 -6.41
C ALA A 132 6.47 11.24 -6.68
N ARG A 133 6.49 9.99 -7.15
CA ARG A 133 7.72 9.29 -7.51
C ARG A 133 8.36 9.77 -8.81
N ALA A 134 7.58 10.39 -9.70
CA ALA A 134 8.05 10.86 -11.00
C ALA A 134 8.85 12.17 -10.93
N ALA A 135 8.84 12.88 -9.79
CA ALA A 135 9.53 14.15 -9.64
C ALA A 135 11.05 14.00 -9.94
N PRO A 136 11.67 14.94 -10.68
CA PRO A 136 13.10 14.88 -10.98
C PRO A 136 13.97 14.86 -9.71
N PRO A 137 15.12 14.17 -9.73
CA PRO A 137 16.10 14.24 -8.65
C PRO A 137 16.45 15.70 -8.30
N GLY A 138 16.50 16.04 -7.02
CA GLY A 138 16.78 17.39 -6.53
C GLY A 138 15.58 18.34 -6.49
N ALA A 139 14.57 18.15 -7.35
CA ALA A 139 13.37 18.98 -7.43
C ALA A 139 12.16 18.44 -6.64
N GLY A 140 12.31 17.31 -5.95
CA GLY A 140 11.24 16.63 -5.21
C GLY A 140 11.50 16.46 -3.72
N TRP A 141 10.66 15.64 -3.09
CA TRP A 141 10.75 15.30 -1.67
C TRP A 141 11.80 14.20 -1.42
N ASP A 142 12.43 14.24 -0.25
CA ASP A 142 13.33 13.18 0.21
C ASP A 142 12.51 12.00 0.75
N LEU A 143 11.39 12.30 1.43
CA LEU A 143 10.42 11.35 1.95
C LEU A 143 8.99 11.68 1.49
N LEU A 144 8.27 10.65 1.11
CA LEU A 144 6.83 10.63 0.94
C LEU A 144 6.21 9.77 2.05
N VAL A 145 5.37 10.36 2.90
CA VAL A 145 4.51 9.61 3.85
C VAL A 145 3.11 9.63 3.29
N VAL A 146 2.47 8.47 3.22
CA VAL A 146 1.11 8.35 2.67
C VAL A 146 0.21 7.76 3.73
N ASP A 147 -0.79 8.52 4.15
CA ASP A 147 -1.88 8.03 4.99
C ASP A 147 -2.85 7.24 4.11
N MET A 148 -2.73 5.92 4.20
CA MET A 148 -3.47 4.96 3.36
C MET A 148 -4.91 4.79 3.89
N PRO A 149 -5.77 3.95 3.30
CA PRO A 149 -6.95 3.42 3.98
C PRO A 149 -6.57 2.30 5.01
N PRO A 150 -7.53 1.69 5.74
CA PRO A 150 -7.26 0.51 6.56
C PRO A 150 -6.55 -0.63 5.79
N ALA A 151 -5.87 -1.52 6.50
CA ALA A 151 -4.97 -2.50 5.91
C ALA A 151 -5.62 -3.41 4.84
N PRO A 152 -6.84 -3.98 5.04
CA PRO A 152 -7.48 -4.80 4.02
C PRO A 152 -7.72 -4.04 2.70
N GLU A 153 -8.20 -2.79 2.80
CA GLU A 153 -8.43 -1.92 1.65
C GLU A 153 -7.10 -1.55 0.99
N THR A 154 -6.09 -1.18 1.78
CA THR A 154 -4.74 -0.87 1.29
C THR A 154 -4.18 -2.01 0.46
N ILE A 155 -4.27 -3.25 0.95
CA ILE A 155 -3.76 -4.42 0.22
C ILE A 155 -4.51 -4.58 -1.11
N GLY A 156 -5.82 -4.34 -1.14
CA GLY A 156 -6.61 -4.29 -2.37
C GLY A 156 -6.11 -3.23 -3.35
N VAL A 157 -5.85 -1.99 -2.88
CA VAL A 157 -5.31 -0.90 -3.70
C VAL A 157 -3.93 -1.27 -4.28
N LEU A 158 -3.05 -1.85 -3.46
CA LEU A 158 -1.70 -2.22 -3.88
C LEU A 158 -1.69 -3.42 -4.84
N ALA A 159 -2.69 -4.31 -4.76
CA ALA A 159 -2.87 -5.44 -5.67
C ALA A 159 -3.42 -5.03 -7.05
N LEU A 160 -4.16 -3.92 -7.11
CA LEU A 160 -4.95 -3.51 -8.26
C LEU A 160 -4.15 -3.38 -9.57
N PRO A 161 -2.95 -2.75 -9.61
CA PRO A 161 -2.19 -2.63 -10.85
C PRO A 161 -1.83 -3.99 -11.47
N GLY A 162 -1.38 -4.94 -10.65
CA GLY A 162 -1.01 -6.28 -11.11
C GLY A 162 -2.22 -7.08 -11.60
N GLN A 163 -3.37 -6.94 -10.93
CA GLN A 163 -4.63 -7.58 -11.34
C GLN A 163 -5.11 -7.06 -12.70
N LEU A 164 -5.12 -5.73 -12.88
CA LEU A 164 -5.55 -5.11 -14.14
C LEU A 164 -4.61 -5.47 -15.30
N ARG A 165 -3.29 -5.45 -15.08
CA ARG A 165 -2.31 -5.91 -16.10
C ARG A 165 -2.56 -7.35 -16.53
N ARG A 166 -2.92 -8.23 -15.59
CA ARG A 166 -3.27 -9.62 -15.91
C ARG A 166 -4.53 -9.70 -16.75
N TYR A 167 -5.58 -8.98 -16.38
CA TYR A 167 -6.82 -8.96 -17.16
C TYR A 167 -6.62 -8.40 -18.56
N LEU A 168 -5.85 -7.32 -18.72
CA LEU A 168 -5.48 -6.77 -20.02
C LEU A 168 -4.77 -7.81 -20.90
N ARG A 169 -3.74 -8.48 -20.36
CA ARG A 169 -3.01 -9.53 -21.10
C ARG A 169 -3.89 -10.71 -21.50
N ARG A 170 -4.88 -11.06 -20.69
CA ARG A 170 -5.82 -12.16 -20.97
C ARG A 170 -6.88 -11.77 -22.02
N LEU A 171 -7.39 -10.55 -21.96
CA LEU A 171 -8.42 -10.05 -22.89
C LEU A 171 -7.83 -9.66 -24.25
N LEU A 172 -6.61 -9.15 -24.27
CA LEU A 172 -5.90 -8.71 -25.48
C LEU A 172 -4.50 -9.37 -25.57
N PRO A 173 -4.43 -10.68 -25.92
CA PRO A 173 -3.16 -11.40 -26.03
C PRO A 173 -2.30 -10.86 -27.16
N ALA A 174 -0.99 -10.71 -26.92
CA ALA A 174 -0.03 -10.22 -27.92
C ALA A 174 0.11 -11.17 -29.12
N GLU A 175 -0.12 -12.47 -28.93
CA GLU A 175 -0.10 -13.47 -30.02
C GLU A 175 -1.19 -13.18 -31.07
N ARG A 176 -2.33 -12.60 -30.64
CA ARG A 176 -3.41 -12.18 -31.55
C ARG A 176 -3.06 -10.92 -32.33
N GLN A 177 -2.20 -10.06 -31.78
CA GLN A 177 -1.63 -8.93 -32.52
C GLN A 177 -0.66 -9.42 -33.61
N ALA A 178 0.16 -10.44 -33.32
CA ALA A 178 1.04 -11.07 -34.31
C ALA A 178 0.26 -11.80 -35.42
N ALA A 179 -0.86 -12.46 -35.10
CA ALA A 179 -1.74 -13.11 -36.07
C ALA A 179 -2.32 -12.13 -37.12
N ARG A 180 -2.27 -10.81 -36.87
CA ARG A 180 -2.63 -9.78 -37.86
C ARG A 180 -1.65 -9.70 -39.04
N ALA A 181 -0.40 -10.12 -38.90
CA ALA A 181 0.50 -10.26 -40.05
C ALA A 181 -0.06 -11.27 -41.08
N LEU A 182 -0.95 -12.16 -40.64
CA LEU A 182 -1.67 -13.14 -41.46
C LEU A 182 -3.08 -12.67 -41.86
N ARG A 183 -3.40 -11.37 -41.70
CA ARG A 183 -4.73 -10.78 -42.02
C ARG A 183 -5.27 -11.11 -43.42
N PRO A 184 -4.47 -11.16 -44.52
CA PRO A 184 -5.01 -11.54 -45.83
C PRO A 184 -5.50 -13.00 -45.88
N MET A 185 -4.89 -13.90 -45.09
CA MET A 185 -5.25 -15.31 -45.04
C MET A 185 -6.39 -15.58 -44.05
N LEU A 186 -6.43 -14.85 -42.93
CA LEU A 186 -7.49 -15.00 -41.91
C LEU A 186 -8.82 -14.35 -42.33
N ALA A 187 -8.81 -13.35 -43.21
CA ALA A 187 -10.04 -12.78 -43.77
C ALA A 187 -10.85 -13.80 -44.61
N GLN A 188 -10.20 -14.86 -45.10
CA GLN A 188 -10.86 -15.97 -45.83
C GLN A 188 -11.51 -17.00 -44.90
N LEU A 189 -11.11 -17.04 -43.62
CA LEU A 189 -11.75 -17.84 -42.58
C LEU A 189 -12.79 -16.95 -41.87
N ALA A 190 -14.02 -17.03 -42.36
CA ALA A 190 -15.14 -16.25 -41.86
C ALA A 190 -15.30 -16.38 -40.33
N GLY A 191 -15.31 -15.23 -39.63
CA GLY A 191 -15.99 -15.14 -38.33
C GLY A 191 -15.22 -14.55 -37.15
N VAL A 192 -13.95 -14.16 -37.26
CA VAL A 192 -13.25 -13.50 -36.13
C VAL A 192 -13.15 -11.99 -36.38
N PRO A 193 -14.05 -11.16 -35.83
CA PRO A 193 -13.90 -9.71 -35.88
C PRO A 193 -12.63 -9.31 -35.10
N MET A 194 -11.63 -8.80 -35.81
CA MET A 194 -10.37 -8.38 -35.21
C MET A 194 -10.54 -7.02 -34.51
N PRO A 195 -10.10 -6.87 -33.24
CA PRO A 195 -10.13 -5.58 -32.57
C PRO A 195 -9.36 -4.51 -33.35
N ALA A 196 -9.87 -3.27 -33.35
CA ALA A 196 -9.23 -2.14 -34.02
C ALA A 196 -7.81 -1.89 -33.49
N GLN A 197 -6.87 -1.46 -34.35
CA GLN A 197 -5.47 -1.15 -33.98
C GLN A 197 -5.36 -0.23 -32.74
N LYS A 198 -6.24 0.77 -32.69
CA LYS A 198 -6.33 1.73 -31.58
C LYS A 198 -6.53 1.08 -30.21
N LEU A 199 -7.21 -0.07 -30.15
CA LEU A 199 -7.43 -0.82 -28.90
C LEU A 199 -6.14 -1.41 -28.35
N TYR A 200 -5.29 -1.99 -29.22
CA TYR A 200 -4.00 -2.53 -28.81
C TYR A 200 -3.03 -1.42 -28.37
N GLU A 201 -2.95 -0.32 -29.11
CA GLU A 201 -2.10 0.82 -28.74
C GLU A 201 -2.53 1.45 -27.40
N THR A 202 -3.84 1.47 -27.14
CA THR A 202 -4.39 1.92 -25.85
C THR A 202 -4.07 0.94 -24.74
N ALA A 203 -4.21 -0.37 -24.99
CA ALA A 203 -3.88 -1.41 -24.03
C ALA A 203 -2.38 -1.42 -23.68
N GLU A 204 -1.48 -1.26 -24.66
CA GLU A 204 -0.02 -1.14 -24.43
C GLU A 204 0.33 0.10 -23.59
N ARG A 205 -0.38 1.21 -23.79
CA ARG A 205 -0.21 2.41 -22.96
C ARG A 205 -0.65 2.14 -21.52
N TRP A 206 -1.82 1.53 -21.34
CA TRP A 206 -2.35 1.19 -20.02
C TRP A 206 -1.46 0.18 -19.30
N GLU A 207 -0.94 -0.82 -20.02
CA GLU A 207 0.02 -1.79 -19.49
C GLU A 207 1.25 -1.07 -18.94
N ARG A 208 1.83 -0.14 -19.71
CA ARG A 208 3.01 0.62 -19.28
C ARG A 208 2.73 1.49 -18.05
N GLU A 209 1.59 2.17 -18.01
CA GLU A 209 1.20 2.98 -16.84
C GLU A 209 1.01 2.12 -15.60
N LEU A 210 0.27 1.01 -15.70
CA LEU A 210 0.07 0.08 -14.60
C LEU A 210 1.38 -0.58 -14.15
N ALA A 211 2.27 -0.91 -15.09
CA ALA A 211 3.59 -1.45 -14.80
C ALA A 211 4.46 -0.43 -14.04
N ALA A 212 4.40 0.85 -14.42
CA ALA A 212 5.11 1.91 -13.73
C ALA A 212 4.60 2.13 -12.31
N VAL A 213 3.28 2.08 -12.10
CA VAL A 213 2.67 2.14 -10.76
C VAL A 213 3.09 0.94 -9.92
N GLN A 214 2.98 -0.28 -10.48
CA GLN A 214 3.42 -1.50 -9.79
C GLN A 214 4.90 -1.43 -9.40
N GLY A 215 5.76 -0.90 -10.28
CA GLY A 215 7.17 -0.69 -10.00
C GLY A 215 7.45 0.30 -8.87
N VAL A 216 6.56 1.28 -8.63
CA VAL A 216 6.64 2.16 -7.45
C VAL A 216 6.31 1.38 -6.17
N ILE A 217 5.27 0.56 -6.21
CA ILE A 217 4.78 -0.23 -5.06
C ILE A 217 5.81 -1.29 -4.65
N GLU A 218 6.34 -2.03 -5.62
CA GLU A 218 7.32 -3.11 -5.42
C GLU A 218 8.76 -2.59 -5.26
N SER A 219 8.97 -1.27 -5.37
CA SER A 219 10.29 -0.67 -5.12
C SER A 219 10.71 -0.87 -3.67
N GLU A 220 11.98 -1.18 -3.44
CA GLU A 220 12.59 -1.24 -2.11
C GLU A 220 12.57 0.10 -1.37
N ALA A 221 12.42 1.20 -2.11
CA ALA A 221 12.24 2.51 -1.53
C ALA A 221 10.83 2.70 -0.95
N THR A 222 9.90 1.76 -1.17
CA THR A 222 8.53 1.77 -0.66
C THR A 222 8.37 0.71 0.43
N THR A 223 7.96 1.14 1.61
CA THR A 223 7.69 0.26 2.75
C THR A 223 6.35 0.62 3.38
N VAL A 224 5.90 -0.23 4.28
CA VAL A 224 4.66 -0.09 5.03
C VAL A 224 4.97 -0.01 6.51
N ALA A 225 4.41 1.00 7.18
CA ALA A 225 4.32 1.06 8.64
C ALA A 225 2.92 0.59 9.04
N LEU A 226 2.84 -0.48 9.84
CA LEU A 226 1.58 -1.09 10.27
C LEU A 226 1.17 -0.60 11.65
N VAL A 227 0.10 0.17 11.72
CA VAL A 227 -0.45 0.72 12.95
C VAL A 227 -1.49 -0.24 13.53
N VAL A 228 -1.35 -0.56 14.81
CA VAL A 228 -2.27 -1.41 15.56
C VAL A 228 -2.63 -0.73 16.86
N ASP A 229 -3.88 -0.88 17.27
CA ASP A 229 -4.33 -0.58 18.64
C ASP A 229 -4.26 -1.90 19.42
N PRO A 230 -3.33 -2.06 20.38
CA PRO A 230 -3.14 -3.32 21.09
C PRO A 230 -4.42 -3.77 21.79
N GLY A 231 -4.85 -4.99 21.49
CA GLY A 231 -6.05 -5.58 22.05
C GLY A 231 -6.28 -7.00 21.53
N PRO A 232 -7.33 -7.68 21.99
CA PRO A 232 -7.54 -9.11 21.71
C PRO A 232 -7.64 -9.48 20.22
N LEU A 233 -8.02 -8.51 19.36
CA LEU A 233 -8.17 -8.72 17.92
C LEU A 233 -6.96 -8.24 17.10
N ALA A 234 -6.00 -7.54 17.74
CA ALA A 234 -4.89 -6.90 17.07
C ALA A 234 -3.95 -7.91 16.40
N ASP A 235 -3.66 -9.00 17.10
CA ASP A 235 -2.76 -10.06 16.63
C ASP A 235 -3.27 -10.74 15.33
N ARG A 236 -4.53 -11.20 15.32
CA ARG A 236 -5.15 -11.77 14.10
C ARG A 236 -5.16 -10.78 12.95
N ALA A 237 -5.54 -9.53 13.22
CA ALA A 237 -5.61 -8.50 12.20
C ALA A 237 -4.22 -8.18 11.63
N LEU A 238 -3.21 -8.11 12.49
CA LEU A 238 -1.82 -7.89 12.10
C LEU A 238 -1.28 -9.06 11.26
N ARG A 239 -1.45 -10.30 11.72
CA ARG A 239 -1.04 -11.50 10.97
C ARG A 239 -1.63 -11.51 9.57
N THR A 240 -2.94 -11.25 9.47
CA THR A 240 -3.66 -11.17 8.20
C THR A 240 -3.09 -10.07 7.31
N ALA A 241 -2.90 -8.86 7.84
CA ALA A 241 -2.35 -7.73 7.09
C ALA A 241 -0.91 -7.98 6.62
N ARG A 242 -0.02 -8.52 7.48
CA ARG A 242 1.36 -8.87 7.13
C ARG A 242 1.42 -9.91 6.02
N ALA A 243 0.60 -10.96 6.12
CA ALA A 243 0.56 -12.00 5.12
C ALA A 243 0.07 -11.48 3.76
N GLY A 244 -0.95 -10.62 3.74
CA GLY A 244 -1.44 -9.97 2.53
C GLY A 244 -0.42 -9.01 1.91
N LEU A 245 0.23 -8.17 2.72
CA LEU A 245 1.29 -7.27 2.25
C LEU A 245 2.47 -8.05 1.67
N ALA A 246 2.93 -9.11 2.34
CA ALA A 246 4.01 -9.96 1.86
C ALA A 246 3.63 -10.70 0.57
N LEU A 247 2.38 -11.18 0.47
CA LEU A 247 1.84 -11.77 -0.75
C LEU A 247 1.96 -10.78 -1.93
N HIS A 248 1.71 -9.49 -1.70
CA HIS A 248 1.83 -8.44 -2.69
C HIS A 248 3.23 -7.80 -2.80
N GLY A 249 4.24 -8.36 -2.14
CA GLY A 249 5.64 -7.91 -2.22
C GLY A 249 5.92 -6.62 -1.43
N CYS A 250 4.98 -6.16 -0.62
CA CYS A 250 5.12 -4.96 0.19
C CYS A 250 5.85 -5.28 1.49
N ARG A 251 6.90 -4.52 1.78
CA ARG A 251 7.77 -4.73 2.94
C ARG A 251 7.24 -3.94 4.14
N VAL A 252 7.00 -4.62 5.26
CA VAL A 252 6.67 -3.96 6.52
C VAL A 252 7.98 -3.55 7.20
N GLU A 253 8.16 -2.26 7.46
CA GLU A 253 9.37 -1.74 8.12
C GLU A 253 9.26 -1.66 9.63
N ALA A 254 8.05 -1.44 10.14
CA ALA A 254 7.76 -1.29 11.55
C ALA A 254 6.30 -1.64 11.83
N VAL A 255 6.05 -2.14 13.04
CA VAL A 255 4.70 -2.19 13.62
C VAL A 255 4.61 -1.11 14.69
N ILE A 256 3.54 -0.34 14.68
CA ILE A 256 3.34 0.79 15.58
C ILE A 256 2.16 0.46 16.48
N ALA A 257 2.46 0.10 17.73
CA ALA A 257 1.49 -0.13 18.79
C ALA A 257 1.05 1.23 19.34
N ASN A 258 -0.05 1.75 18.83
CA ASN A 258 -0.56 3.07 19.18
C ASN A 258 -1.48 3.02 20.40
N ARG A 259 -1.66 4.17 21.07
CA ARG A 259 -2.61 4.35 22.17
C ARG A 259 -2.37 3.44 23.39
N LEU A 260 -1.12 3.20 23.72
CA LEU A 260 -0.75 2.44 24.91
C LEU A 260 -1.10 3.20 26.19
N LEU A 261 -1.88 2.56 27.04
CA LEU A 261 -2.30 3.07 28.35
C LEU A 261 -1.16 2.92 29.36
N PRO A 262 -1.02 3.88 30.30
CA PRO A 262 0.03 3.84 31.31
C PRO A 262 -0.10 2.61 32.21
N THR A 263 1.02 1.99 32.53
CA THR A 263 1.13 0.88 33.47
C THR A 263 1.29 1.38 34.90
N GLY A 264 0.97 0.54 35.89
CA GLY A 264 1.22 0.84 37.32
C GLY A 264 0.22 1.82 37.95
N THR A 265 -0.95 2.00 37.34
CA THR A 265 -2.06 2.77 37.93
C THR A 265 -2.72 2.03 39.09
N ALA A 266 -3.19 2.78 40.09
CA ALA A 266 -4.00 2.25 41.20
C ALA A 266 -5.50 2.10 40.82
N ASP A 267 -5.94 2.69 39.70
CA ASP A 267 -7.31 2.59 39.21
C ASP A 267 -7.59 1.19 38.64
N PRO A 268 -8.55 0.41 39.19
CA PRO A 268 -8.78 -0.96 38.76
C PRO A 268 -9.22 -1.11 37.30
N TRP A 269 -9.98 -0.15 36.78
CA TRP A 269 -10.51 -0.20 35.41
C TRP A 269 -9.39 0.05 34.40
N LEU A 270 -8.57 1.08 34.63
CA LEU A 270 -7.41 1.39 33.79
C LEU A 270 -6.33 0.31 33.90
N ALA A 271 -6.13 -0.27 35.10
CA ALA A 271 -5.22 -1.39 35.30
C ALA A 271 -5.64 -2.63 34.49
N ALA A 272 -6.94 -2.93 34.45
CA ALA A 272 -7.47 -4.04 33.65
C ALA A 272 -7.24 -3.82 32.13
N LEU A 273 -7.54 -2.62 31.62
CA LEU A 273 -7.31 -2.29 30.22
C LEU A 273 -5.82 -2.29 29.84
N SER A 274 -4.97 -1.67 30.66
CA SER A 274 -3.52 -1.70 30.47
C SER A 274 -2.99 -3.14 30.50
N GLY A 275 -3.46 -3.98 31.43
CA GLY A 275 -3.09 -5.40 31.49
C GLY A 275 -3.47 -6.19 30.23
N GLN A 276 -4.63 -5.93 29.63
CA GLN A 276 -5.03 -6.50 28.35
C GLN A 276 -4.09 -6.03 27.21
N GLN A 277 -3.78 -4.73 27.16
CA GLN A 277 -2.85 -4.19 26.17
C GLN A 277 -1.44 -4.78 26.32
N GLN A 278 -0.94 -4.95 27.54
CA GLN A 278 0.38 -5.55 27.79
C GLN A 278 0.42 -7.02 27.39
N THR A 279 -0.68 -7.77 27.59
CA THR A 279 -0.80 -9.15 27.10
C THR A 279 -0.74 -9.20 25.57
N ALA A 280 -1.53 -8.36 24.89
CA ALA A 280 -1.53 -8.28 23.43
C ALA A 280 -0.18 -7.76 22.87
N LEU A 281 0.49 -6.85 23.57
CA LEU A 281 1.80 -6.33 23.21
C LEU A 281 2.88 -7.41 23.34
N LYS A 282 2.82 -8.23 24.39
CA LYS A 282 3.70 -9.39 24.54
C LYS A 282 3.53 -10.37 23.37
N GLU A 283 2.29 -10.72 23.03
CA GLU A 283 2.00 -11.58 21.87
C GLU A 283 2.51 -10.98 20.55
N LEU A 284 2.41 -9.66 20.40
CA LEU A 284 2.94 -8.93 19.25
C LEU A 284 4.45 -9.11 19.10
N TYR A 285 5.21 -8.96 20.18
CA TYR A 285 6.66 -9.17 20.18
C TYR A 285 7.06 -10.63 19.92
N GLU A 286 6.34 -11.59 20.52
CA GLU A 286 6.70 -13.02 20.45
C GLU A 286 6.29 -13.67 19.11
N GLN A 287 5.14 -13.31 18.56
CA GLN A 287 4.51 -14.04 17.44
C GLN A 287 4.17 -13.11 16.27
N GLY A 288 3.72 -11.90 16.56
CA GLY A 288 3.17 -10.98 15.58
C GLY A 288 4.21 -10.32 14.67
N ALA A 289 5.43 -10.08 15.15
CA ALA A 289 6.45 -9.29 14.44
C ALA A 289 7.91 -9.55 14.90
N PRO A 290 8.42 -10.80 14.99
CA PRO A 290 9.74 -11.07 15.57
C PRO A 290 10.90 -10.38 14.82
N ASP A 291 10.80 -10.25 13.49
CA ASP A 291 11.84 -9.65 12.65
C ASP A 291 11.58 -8.17 12.30
N VAL A 292 10.55 -7.55 12.89
CA VAL A 292 10.13 -6.19 12.55
C VAL A 292 10.11 -5.35 13.83
N PRO A 293 10.76 -4.17 13.84
CA PRO A 293 10.76 -3.33 15.03
C PRO A 293 9.33 -2.90 15.40
N VAL A 294 8.99 -3.08 16.68
CA VAL A 294 7.76 -2.56 17.27
C VAL A 294 8.06 -1.19 17.88
N ARG A 295 7.21 -0.19 17.58
CA ARG A 295 7.26 1.16 18.14
C ARG A 295 6.03 1.37 19.00
N GLU A 296 6.25 1.74 20.24
CA GLU A 296 5.20 1.94 21.24
C GLU A 296 4.87 3.42 21.34
N LEU A 297 3.61 3.79 21.07
CA LEU A 297 3.15 5.17 21.20
C LEU A 297 2.14 5.28 22.35
N PRO A 298 2.35 6.22 23.28
CA PRO A 298 1.47 6.38 24.43
C PRO A 298 0.12 6.96 24.02
N HIS A 299 -0.92 6.61 24.77
CA HIS A 299 -2.18 7.31 24.74
C HIS A 299 -2.00 8.72 25.33
N LEU A 300 -2.29 9.78 24.55
CA LEU A 300 -2.09 11.16 25.00
C LEU A 300 -3.13 11.66 26.02
N GLY A 301 -4.22 10.92 26.21
CA GLY A 301 -5.33 11.29 27.10
C GLY A 301 -6.26 12.36 26.52
N ARG A 302 -5.94 12.84 25.32
CA ARG A 302 -6.68 13.82 24.52
C ARG A 302 -6.37 13.59 23.04
N ASP A 303 -7.12 14.25 22.17
CA ASP A 303 -6.81 14.22 20.75
C ASP A 303 -5.46 14.92 20.49
N PRO A 304 -4.59 14.33 19.64
CA PRO A 304 -3.33 14.95 19.25
C PRO A 304 -3.61 16.23 18.45
N GLN A 305 -2.94 17.33 18.78
CA GLN A 305 -3.10 18.59 18.06
C GLN A 305 -1.77 19.34 18.02
N GLY A 306 -1.54 20.02 16.89
CA GLY A 306 -0.44 20.96 16.67
C GLY A 306 0.93 20.31 16.50
N VAL A 307 1.78 20.94 15.68
CA VAL A 307 3.17 20.52 15.43
C VAL A 307 4.18 21.03 16.46
N GLY A 308 3.75 21.90 17.38
CA GLY A 308 4.59 22.48 18.43
C GLY A 308 4.70 21.59 19.67
N ASP A 309 5.77 21.78 20.45
CA ASP A 309 5.98 21.11 21.73
C ASP A 309 5.16 21.74 22.88
N GLN A 310 4.39 22.80 22.61
CA GLN A 310 3.63 23.51 23.62
C GLN A 310 2.35 22.73 23.99
N PRO A 311 2.10 22.49 25.29
CA PRO A 311 0.81 21.96 25.72
C PRO A 311 -0.30 22.92 25.29
N ALA A 312 -1.35 22.38 24.66
CA ALA A 312 -2.50 23.19 24.23
C ALA A 312 -2.97 24.16 25.35
N PRO A 313 -3.27 25.43 25.04
CA PRO A 313 -3.76 26.39 26.01
C PRO A 313 -5.16 25.95 26.47
N GLY A 314 -5.25 25.37 27.66
CA GLY A 314 -6.50 24.85 28.20
C GLY A 314 -6.49 24.44 29.67
N THR A 315 -5.42 24.70 30.42
CA THR A 315 -5.36 24.45 31.87
C THR A 315 -4.81 25.65 32.65
N GLU A 316 -5.09 26.87 32.19
CA GLU A 316 -4.75 28.11 32.91
C GLU A 316 -5.84 28.58 33.89
N GLY A 317 -6.77 27.70 34.28
CA GLY A 317 -7.87 28.02 35.20
C GLY A 317 -7.81 27.37 36.58
N ALA A 318 -6.78 26.60 36.92
CA ALA A 318 -6.68 25.93 38.22
C ALA A 318 -5.38 26.32 38.92
N GLU A 319 -5.42 27.40 39.70
CA GLU A 319 -4.41 27.73 40.71
C GLU A 319 -4.45 26.66 41.81
N GLY A 320 -3.63 25.63 41.66
CA GLY A 320 -3.33 24.63 42.68
C GLY A 320 -1.96 24.03 42.40
N PRO A 321 -1.21 23.60 43.44
CA PRO A 321 0.12 23.01 43.25
C PRO A 321 0.01 21.74 42.40
N ARG A 322 0.49 21.82 41.15
CA ARG A 322 0.57 20.66 40.25
C ARG A 322 1.56 19.65 40.85
N PRO A 323 1.19 18.37 41.04
CA PRO A 323 2.13 17.35 41.46
C PRO A 323 3.21 17.18 40.40
N ALA A 324 4.46 16.96 40.81
CA ALA A 324 5.64 16.84 39.95
C ALA A 324 5.50 15.77 38.82
N ALA A 325 4.53 14.86 38.93
CA ALA A 325 4.21 13.85 37.93
C ALA A 325 3.50 14.40 36.67
N GLU A 326 2.96 15.63 36.69
CA GLU A 326 2.32 16.25 35.52
C GLU A 326 3.30 16.98 34.58
N ALA A 327 4.50 17.31 35.06
CA ALA A 327 5.50 18.08 34.31
C ALA A 327 6.21 17.29 33.18
N ALA A 328 5.93 15.99 33.04
CA ALA A 328 6.60 15.10 32.09
C ALA A 328 5.66 14.42 31.09
N ARG A 329 4.44 14.95 30.88
CA ARG A 329 3.52 14.35 29.89
C ARG A 329 3.84 14.83 28.47
N PRO A 330 4.09 13.92 27.51
CA PRO A 330 4.35 14.28 26.12
C PRO A 330 3.22 15.14 25.54
N ALA A 331 3.55 16.37 25.12
CA ALA A 331 2.59 17.34 24.60
C ALA A 331 2.41 17.18 23.08
N GLY A 332 1.28 16.61 22.65
CA GLY A 332 0.78 16.73 21.28
C GLY A 332 1.49 15.86 20.24
N LEU A 333 1.32 16.22 18.95
CA LEU A 333 1.83 15.44 17.81
C LEU A 333 3.36 15.36 17.82
N ALA A 334 4.02 16.40 18.31
CA ALA A 334 5.46 16.49 18.45
C ALA A 334 6.08 15.38 19.30
N ALA A 335 5.42 15.03 20.40
CA ALA A 335 5.91 13.97 21.26
C ALA A 335 5.69 12.58 20.65
N LEU A 336 4.58 12.39 19.95
CA LEU A 336 4.36 11.18 19.14
C LEU A 336 5.41 11.07 18.02
N ALA A 337 5.82 12.20 17.42
CA ALA A 337 6.90 12.23 16.43
C ALA A 337 8.24 11.76 17.03
N GLY A 338 8.56 12.18 18.26
CA GLY A 338 9.74 11.68 18.98
C GLY A 338 9.68 10.17 19.27
N ALA A 339 8.51 9.66 19.64
CA ALA A 339 8.33 8.24 19.97
C ALA A 339 8.29 7.32 18.73
N VAL A 340 7.69 7.76 17.63
CA VAL A 340 7.66 6.97 16.38
C VAL A 340 9.04 6.97 15.70
N GLY A 341 9.75 8.10 15.76
CA GLY A 341 11.02 8.33 15.08
C GLY A 341 10.87 8.49 13.57
N ALA A 342 11.93 8.95 12.89
CA ALA A 342 11.88 8.98 11.44
C ALA A 342 12.05 7.58 10.83
N PRO A 343 11.44 7.33 9.65
CA PRO A 343 11.67 6.11 8.89
C PRO A 343 13.14 5.89 8.58
N GLN A 344 13.59 4.63 8.61
CA GLN A 344 14.97 4.28 8.29
C GLN A 344 15.38 4.75 6.89
N PRO A 345 16.65 5.12 6.68
CA PRO A 345 17.18 5.44 5.36
C PRO A 345 16.92 4.31 4.36
N ARG A 346 16.92 4.64 3.07
CA ARG A 346 16.86 3.62 2.03
C ARG A 346 18.08 2.69 2.19
N PRO A 347 17.91 1.36 2.25
CA PRO A 347 19.05 0.45 2.29
C PRO A 347 19.91 0.60 1.01
N ASP A 348 21.23 0.57 1.18
CA ASP A 348 22.21 0.77 0.10
C ASP A 348 22.23 -0.39 -0.91
N ARG A 349 21.85 -1.59 -0.45
CA ARG A 349 21.81 -2.80 -1.28
C ARG A 349 20.38 -3.15 -1.65
N PRO A 350 20.16 -3.62 -2.90
CA PRO A 350 18.90 -4.23 -3.25
C PRO A 350 18.54 -5.36 -2.30
N ALA A 351 17.32 -5.35 -1.79
CA ALA A 351 16.77 -6.49 -1.10
C ALA A 351 16.70 -7.66 -2.07
N ALA A 352 17.06 -8.86 -1.59
CA ALA A 352 16.86 -10.06 -2.39
C ALA A 352 15.38 -10.18 -2.80
N ASP A 353 15.14 -10.70 -4.02
CA ASP A 353 13.80 -11.08 -4.46
C ASP A 353 13.15 -11.89 -3.33
N PRO A 354 11.99 -11.47 -2.79
CA PRO A 354 11.33 -12.23 -1.75
C PRO A 354 11.04 -13.66 -2.20
N TRP A 355 10.94 -13.91 -3.51
CA TRP A 355 10.61 -15.22 -4.04
C TRP A 355 11.83 -15.88 -4.67
N THR A 356 12.31 -16.93 -4.02
CA THR A 356 13.54 -17.63 -4.43
C THR A 356 13.23 -19.03 -4.90
N VAL A 357 13.87 -19.44 -5.99
CA VAL A 357 13.87 -20.83 -6.45
C VAL A 357 15.19 -21.45 -6.00
N GLU A 358 15.10 -22.42 -5.09
CA GLU A 358 16.22 -23.21 -4.63
C GLU A 358 16.29 -24.50 -5.45
N ASP A 359 17.42 -24.74 -6.11
CA ASP A 359 17.66 -25.96 -6.88
C ASP A 359 18.12 -27.08 -5.94
N ARG A 360 17.30 -28.13 -5.83
CA ARG A 360 17.58 -29.34 -5.06
C ARG A 360 17.45 -30.59 -5.91
N LEU A 361 17.68 -30.47 -7.22
CA LEU A 361 17.54 -31.59 -8.15
C LEU A 361 18.54 -32.71 -7.89
N ALA A 362 19.75 -32.39 -7.43
CA ALA A 362 20.79 -33.39 -7.16
C ALA A 362 20.51 -34.22 -5.90
N ASP A 363 19.99 -33.58 -4.86
CA ASP A 363 19.79 -34.21 -3.54
C ASP A 363 18.39 -34.81 -3.40
N ASP A 364 17.36 -34.03 -3.75
CA ASP A 364 15.96 -34.33 -3.45
C ASP A 364 15.11 -34.52 -4.72
N GLY A 365 15.68 -34.32 -5.92
CA GLY A 365 14.97 -34.43 -7.20
C GLY A 365 13.89 -33.35 -7.43
N VAL A 366 13.96 -32.23 -6.70
CA VAL A 366 12.94 -31.17 -6.74
C VAL A 366 13.54 -29.77 -6.88
N LEU A 367 12.75 -28.85 -7.41
CA LEU A 367 12.94 -27.41 -7.28
C LEU A 367 12.02 -26.88 -6.19
N LEU A 368 12.53 -26.05 -5.29
CA LEU A 368 11.77 -25.49 -4.18
C LEU A 368 11.52 -24.00 -4.40
N TRP A 369 10.27 -23.60 -4.57
CA TRP A 369 9.91 -22.19 -4.65
C TRP A 369 9.49 -21.68 -3.27
N ARG A 370 10.20 -20.68 -2.75
CA ARG A 370 10.04 -20.15 -1.40
C ARG A 370 9.45 -18.74 -1.44
N LEU A 371 8.36 -18.53 -0.73
CA LEU A 371 7.67 -17.24 -0.63
C LEU A 371 7.45 -16.86 0.85
N PRO A 372 7.90 -15.69 1.32
CA PRO A 372 7.64 -15.23 2.67
C PRO A 372 6.17 -14.84 2.79
N LEU A 373 5.47 -15.47 3.72
CA LEU A 373 4.10 -15.19 4.10
C LEU A 373 4.02 -15.13 5.63
N PRO A 374 4.72 -14.18 6.27
CA PRO A 374 4.72 -14.04 7.72
C PRO A 374 3.30 -13.77 8.23
N GLY A 375 2.88 -14.53 9.23
CA GLY A 375 1.54 -14.44 9.79
C GLY A 375 0.45 -15.18 9.00
N ALA A 376 0.79 -15.88 7.90
CA ALA A 376 -0.17 -16.74 7.23
C ALA A 376 -0.59 -17.90 8.14
N ASP A 377 -1.89 -18.18 8.11
CA ASP A 377 -2.47 -19.36 8.73
C ASP A 377 -2.57 -20.47 7.68
N ARG A 378 -2.20 -21.70 8.07
CA ARG A 378 -2.27 -22.88 7.19
C ARG A 378 -3.69 -23.15 6.74
N ASP A 379 -4.68 -22.94 7.60
CA ASP A 379 -6.09 -23.24 7.29
C ASP A 379 -6.71 -22.18 6.36
N ALA A 380 -6.06 -21.03 6.25
CA ALA A 380 -6.46 -19.93 5.36
C ALA A 380 -5.59 -19.83 4.10
N LEU A 381 -4.73 -20.82 3.85
CA LEU A 381 -3.83 -20.87 2.69
C LEU A 381 -4.38 -21.83 1.63
N ALA A 382 -4.55 -21.34 0.40
CA ALA A 382 -4.92 -22.16 -0.75
C ALA A 382 -3.99 -21.93 -1.94
N LEU A 383 -3.71 -22.99 -2.68
CA LEU A 383 -2.81 -22.98 -3.84
C LEU A 383 -3.48 -23.66 -5.02
N VAL A 384 -3.56 -22.97 -6.14
CA VAL A 384 -4.12 -23.51 -7.38
C VAL A 384 -3.18 -23.22 -8.53
N ARG A 385 -2.64 -24.27 -9.16
CA ARG A 385 -1.88 -24.11 -10.41
C ARG A 385 -2.82 -24.07 -11.60
N ARG A 386 -2.59 -23.13 -12.52
CA ARG A 386 -3.27 -23.02 -13.81
C ARG A 386 -2.23 -22.71 -14.90
N GLY A 387 -1.84 -23.73 -15.66
CA GLY A 387 -0.78 -23.62 -16.66
C GLY A 387 0.53 -23.16 -16.05
N ASP A 388 1.04 -22.02 -16.55
CA ASP A 388 2.27 -21.36 -16.11
C ASP A 388 2.04 -20.36 -14.96
N GLU A 389 0.89 -20.42 -14.29
CA GLU A 389 0.57 -19.56 -13.14
C GLU A 389 0.30 -20.39 -11.88
N LEU A 390 0.71 -19.85 -10.72
CA LEU A 390 0.31 -20.30 -9.40
C LEU A 390 -0.57 -19.22 -8.75
N ILE A 391 -1.81 -19.58 -8.43
CA ILE A 391 -2.73 -18.75 -7.65
C ILE A 391 -2.49 -19.08 -6.19
N VAL A 392 -2.09 -18.07 -5.42
CA VAL A 392 -1.84 -18.16 -3.99
C VAL A 392 -2.90 -17.33 -3.28
N THR A 393 -3.66 -17.95 -2.38
CA THR A 393 -4.67 -17.31 -1.55
C THR A 393 -4.23 -17.38 -0.10
N VAL A 394 -4.26 -16.24 0.60
CA VAL A 394 -3.93 -16.13 2.02
C VAL A 394 -5.00 -15.30 2.71
N GLY A 395 -5.87 -15.96 3.48
CA GLY A 395 -7.05 -15.33 4.05
C GLY A 395 -7.93 -14.71 2.97
N PRO A 396 -8.25 -13.40 3.03
CA PRO A 396 -9.05 -12.73 2.02
C PRO A 396 -8.26 -12.32 0.75
N PHE A 397 -6.94 -12.46 0.76
CA PHE A 397 -6.07 -11.94 -0.30
C PHE A 397 -5.73 -13.04 -1.30
N HIS A 398 -5.64 -12.66 -2.56
CA HIS A 398 -5.25 -13.57 -3.63
C HIS A 398 -4.27 -12.91 -4.58
N ARG A 399 -3.25 -13.65 -5.00
CA ARG A 399 -2.30 -13.22 -6.02
C ARG A 399 -2.05 -14.33 -7.01
N VAL A 400 -2.04 -13.97 -8.28
CA VAL A 400 -1.66 -14.87 -9.36
C VAL A 400 -0.22 -14.60 -9.74
N LEU A 401 0.63 -15.60 -9.57
CA LEU A 401 2.07 -15.52 -9.75
C LEU A 401 2.48 -16.27 -11.01
N PRO A 402 3.17 -15.63 -11.97
CA PRO A 402 3.75 -16.35 -13.09
C PRO A 402 4.87 -17.26 -12.56
N LEU A 403 4.93 -18.49 -13.05
CA LEU A 403 5.98 -19.43 -12.71
C LEU A 403 7.32 -18.93 -13.30
N PRO A 404 8.39 -18.88 -12.48
CA PRO A 404 9.76 -18.82 -12.97
C PRO A 404 10.00 -19.85 -14.07
N SER A 405 10.82 -19.50 -15.06
CA SER A 405 11.03 -20.33 -16.27
C SER A 405 11.39 -21.79 -15.95
N ALA A 406 12.24 -22.01 -14.93
CA ALA A 406 12.64 -23.35 -14.48
C ALA A 406 11.46 -24.21 -13.97
N LEU A 407 10.41 -23.59 -13.42
CA LEU A 407 9.28 -24.29 -12.81
C LEU A 407 8.17 -24.63 -13.81
N ARG A 408 8.15 -23.99 -15.00
CA ARG A 408 7.10 -24.20 -16.01
C ARG A 408 7.05 -25.63 -16.53
N ARG A 409 8.21 -26.30 -16.60
CA ARG A 409 8.37 -27.70 -17.02
C ARG A 409 8.34 -28.71 -15.87
N CYS A 410 7.88 -28.30 -14.70
CA CYS A 410 7.73 -29.18 -13.54
C CYS A 410 6.24 -29.43 -13.27
N THR A 411 5.92 -30.39 -12.41
CA THR A 411 4.61 -30.59 -11.76
C THR A 411 4.69 -30.20 -10.28
N VAL A 412 3.58 -29.75 -9.68
CA VAL A 412 3.56 -29.44 -8.23
C VAL A 412 3.42 -30.75 -7.47
N SER A 413 4.45 -31.12 -6.71
CA SER A 413 4.48 -32.37 -5.93
C SER A 413 4.12 -32.19 -4.47
N GLY A 414 4.10 -30.94 -3.98
CA GLY A 414 3.59 -30.62 -2.64
C GLY A 414 3.77 -29.16 -2.29
N ALA A 415 3.15 -28.75 -1.18
CA ALA A 415 3.36 -27.43 -0.59
C ALA A 415 3.26 -27.51 0.93
N GLY A 416 4.00 -26.63 1.62
CA GLY A 416 3.95 -26.52 3.07
C GLY A 416 4.25 -25.09 3.51
N LEU A 417 3.61 -24.67 4.60
CA LEU A 417 3.91 -23.43 5.30
C LEU A 417 4.72 -23.76 6.56
N ARG A 418 5.94 -23.22 6.68
CA ARG A 418 6.83 -23.42 7.84
C ARG A 418 7.55 -22.11 8.15
N ASP A 419 7.56 -21.71 9.42
CA ASP A 419 8.28 -20.53 9.91
C ASP A 419 7.98 -19.24 9.11
N GLY A 420 6.73 -19.06 8.68
CA GLY A 420 6.33 -17.92 7.85
C GLY A 420 6.77 -18.00 6.38
N TRP A 421 7.24 -19.15 5.92
CA TRP A 421 7.60 -19.41 4.53
C TRP A 421 6.70 -20.45 3.89
N LEU A 422 6.04 -20.06 2.80
CA LEU A 422 5.42 -21.01 1.88
C LEU A 422 6.51 -21.63 1.01
N GLN A 423 6.60 -22.94 1.05
CA GLN A 423 7.49 -23.76 0.25
C GLN A 423 6.66 -24.61 -0.70
N VAL A 424 6.78 -24.36 -2.00
CA VAL A 424 6.11 -25.15 -3.05
C VAL A 424 7.16 -26.01 -3.74
N ARG A 425 6.95 -27.32 -3.71
CA ARG A 425 7.84 -28.32 -4.32
C ARG A 425 7.39 -28.59 -5.75
N PHE A 426 8.36 -28.53 -6.65
CA PHE A 426 8.20 -28.79 -8.06
C PHE A 426 9.09 -29.95 -8.46
N THR A 427 8.50 -30.99 -9.06
CA THR A 427 9.25 -32.13 -9.61
C THR A 427 9.30 -31.99 -11.13
N PRO A 428 10.48 -32.12 -11.78
CA PRO A 428 10.59 -32.13 -13.24
C PRO A 428 9.57 -33.06 -13.90
N ASP A 429 8.87 -32.55 -14.91
CA ASP A 429 7.98 -33.36 -15.72
C ASP A 429 8.82 -34.15 -16.74
N PRO A 430 8.86 -35.50 -16.67
CA PRO A 430 9.72 -36.30 -17.55
C PRO A 430 9.42 -36.12 -19.04
N ASP A 431 8.20 -35.70 -19.41
CA ASP A 431 7.82 -35.48 -20.81
C ASP A 431 8.30 -34.12 -21.35
N LEU A 432 8.56 -33.15 -20.46
CA LEU A 432 8.93 -31.79 -20.81
C LEU A 432 10.37 -31.43 -20.42
N TRP A 433 11.00 -32.19 -19.53
CA TRP A 433 12.33 -31.90 -19.01
C TRP A 433 13.43 -32.29 -20.01
N PRO A 434 14.51 -31.49 -20.16
CA PRO A 434 15.61 -31.85 -21.04
C PRO A 434 16.23 -33.17 -20.60
N LYS A 435 16.24 -34.16 -21.50
CA LYS A 435 17.02 -35.39 -21.31
C LYS A 435 18.50 -35.03 -21.36
N ARG A 436 19.28 -35.48 -20.36
CA ARG A 436 20.74 -35.34 -20.44
C ARG A 436 21.24 -36.15 -21.65
N PRO A 437 22.15 -35.58 -22.46
CA PRO A 437 22.70 -36.24 -23.65
C PRO A 437 23.47 -37.51 -23.30
#